data_AF-A0A260ZY45-F1
#
_entry.id   AF-A0A260ZY45-F1
#
_cell.length_a   1.000
_cell.length_b   1.000
_cell.length_c   1.000
_cell.angle_alpha   90.00
_cell.angle_beta   90.00
_cell.angle_gamma   90.00
#
_symmetry.space_group_name_H-M   'P 1'
#
loop_
_entity.id
_entity.type
_entity.pdbx_description
1 polymer ?
#
loop_
_entity_poly.entity_id
_entity_poly.type
_entity_poly.pdbx_seq_one_letter_code
_entity_poly.pdbx_strand_id
1 'polypeptide(L)'
;MSLIHDYYMTNYTKCSKCDNFLCTWQGLAFTSHSITVVLLPFHLLGGYCILFKTPVYMTFYRWPLSCFVDILISALITPYLIFPAVAGFPVGLLHFLKVPIPVQIWLGIMSIYVMIMSMTILLENRHNSIPSNKFRISGKVCKGIYYSIRVLLAFVYSLAIFLFLPEDQQAALLQILKGIPCPTEEFFKADQVFVLCIDENYINFLAGVTALGVLFECSQMLFFMFCCSYYLFFSIHGFTSKKTRKLQIAFFGSIILQVSIPVMFLLPSFVFMVISVVFGYYNQDNHLIDLTRCFILYILSRCLDVFPISEWKRKISALTNFAVLHASLHGFLSTIVVLIIHKPYRKFIRSFFGKSSVVDFQKKSGIDTRRMSVFPTHITS
;
A
#
# COMPACT_ATOMS: atom_id res chain seq x y z
N MET A 1 29.67 -13.22 -26.92
CA MET A 1 29.65 -12.68 -25.54
C MET A 1 28.76 -11.44 -25.57
N SER A 2 27.84 -11.26 -24.62
CA SER A 2 27.00 -10.05 -24.62
C SER A 2 27.81 -8.86 -24.12
N LEU A 3 27.58 -7.67 -24.68
CA LEU A 3 28.23 -6.41 -24.25
C LEU A 3 28.10 -6.15 -22.73
N ILE A 4 26.99 -6.60 -22.14
CA ILE A 4 26.72 -6.52 -20.70
C ILE A 4 27.68 -7.42 -19.91
N HIS A 5 27.96 -8.63 -20.41
CA HIS A 5 28.90 -9.54 -19.77
C HIS A 5 30.35 -9.02 -19.87
N ASP A 6 30.72 -8.40 -20.99
CA ASP A 6 32.02 -7.77 -21.14
C ASP A 6 32.20 -6.60 -20.14
N TYR A 7 31.15 -5.78 -19.95
CA TYR A 7 31.15 -4.72 -18.93
C TYR A 7 31.33 -5.29 -17.51
N TYR A 8 30.64 -6.39 -17.21
CA TYR A 8 30.74 -7.06 -15.90
C TYR A 8 32.19 -7.47 -15.60
N MET A 9 32.87 -8.10 -16.55
CA MET A 9 34.24 -8.60 -16.34
C MET A 9 35.29 -7.48 -16.27
N THR A 10 35.13 -6.41 -17.06
CA THR A 10 36.14 -5.36 -17.24
C THR A 10 36.00 -4.16 -16.28
N ASN A 11 34.76 -3.77 -15.99
CA ASN A 11 34.45 -2.56 -15.24
C ASN A 11 33.85 -2.90 -13.87
N TYR A 12 32.84 -3.77 -13.83
CA TYR A 12 32.08 -4.02 -12.61
C TYR A 12 32.89 -4.70 -11.50
N THR A 13 33.87 -5.54 -11.85
CA THR A 13 34.76 -6.21 -10.88
C THR A 13 35.51 -5.24 -9.96
N LYS A 14 35.58 -3.95 -10.32
CA LYS A 14 36.19 -2.88 -9.52
C LYS A 14 35.22 -2.23 -8.53
N CYS A 15 33.92 -2.50 -8.66
CA CYS A 15 32.88 -1.94 -7.79
C CYS A 15 32.85 -2.65 -6.44
N SER A 16 32.54 -1.89 -5.38
CA SER A 16 32.26 -2.43 -4.05
C SER A 16 30.94 -3.21 -4.03
N LYS A 17 30.97 -4.40 -3.44
CA LYS A 17 29.79 -5.26 -3.32
C LYS A 17 29.11 -5.07 -1.97
N CYS A 18 27.78 -5.13 -1.99
CA CYS A 18 27.01 -5.22 -0.76
C CYS A 18 26.80 -6.70 -0.41
N ASP A 19 27.55 -7.20 0.57
CA ASP A 19 27.46 -8.60 1.02
C ASP A 19 26.33 -8.83 2.05
N ASN A 20 25.52 -7.81 2.34
CA ASN A 20 24.42 -7.93 3.28
C ASN A 20 23.25 -8.69 2.65
N PHE A 21 22.66 -9.61 3.43
CA PHE A 21 21.47 -10.38 3.02
C PHE A 21 20.34 -9.48 2.45
N LEU A 22 20.10 -8.32 3.06
CA LEU A 22 19.07 -7.37 2.63
C LEU A 22 19.35 -6.70 1.28
N CYS A 23 20.56 -6.75 0.74
CA CYS A 23 20.87 -6.24 -0.62
C CYS A 23 20.51 -7.25 -1.72
N THR A 24 20.43 -8.53 -1.37
CA THR A 24 20.22 -9.62 -2.32
C THR A 24 18.73 -9.84 -2.61
N TRP A 25 18.38 -10.29 -3.82
CA TRP A 25 16.98 -10.64 -4.12
C TRP A 25 16.54 -11.89 -3.35
N GLN A 26 17.47 -12.81 -3.05
CA GLN A 26 17.21 -13.99 -2.23
C GLN A 26 16.79 -13.57 -0.84
N GLY A 27 17.44 -12.55 -0.27
CA GLY A 27 17.06 -12.00 1.03
C GLY A 27 15.69 -11.35 1.03
N LEU A 28 15.37 -10.59 -0.01
CA LEU A 28 14.04 -10.03 -0.21
C LEU A 28 12.98 -11.15 -0.33
N ALA A 29 13.20 -12.12 -1.22
CA ALA A 29 12.27 -13.22 -1.48
C ALA A 29 12.05 -14.08 -0.25
N PHE A 30 13.13 -14.52 0.40
CA PHE A 30 13.06 -15.34 1.62
C PHE A 30 12.30 -14.62 2.72
N THR A 31 12.62 -13.35 2.98
CA THR A 31 11.97 -12.57 4.04
C THR A 31 10.49 -12.34 3.72
N SER A 32 10.19 -11.90 2.49
CA SER A 32 8.82 -11.63 2.04
C SER A 32 7.95 -12.88 2.08
N HIS A 33 8.41 -13.99 1.51
CA HIS A 33 7.67 -15.25 1.50
C HIS A 33 7.49 -15.83 2.90
N SER A 34 8.51 -15.73 3.77
CA SER A 34 8.40 -16.15 5.18
C SER A 34 7.34 -15.34 5.93
N ILE A 35 7.33 -14.02 5.72
CA ILE A 35 6.26 -13.15 6.23
C ILE A 35 4.92 -13.65 5.70
N THR A 36 4.74 -13.80 4.39
CA THR A 36 3.45 -14.23 3.82
C THR A 36 2.96 -15.56 4.39
N VAL A 37 3.84 -16.55 4.59
CA VAL A 37 3.47 -17.85 5.18
C VAL A 37 2.89 -17.68 6.59
N VAL A 38 3.52 -16.84 7.42
CA VAL A 38 3.02 -16.53 8.77
C VAL A 38 1.71 -15.73 8.72
N LEU A 39 1.56 -14.84 7.74
CA LEU A 39 0.41 -13.95 7.62
C LEU A 39 -0.82 -14.60 6.97
N LEU A 40 -0.61 -15.60 6.12
CA LEU A 40 -1.66 -16.23 5.32
C LEU A 40 -2.84 -16.74 6.17
N PRO A 41 -2.65 -17.43 7.31
CA PRO A 41 -3.76 -17.85 8.17
C PRO A 41 -4.61 -16.67 8.66
N PHE A 42 -3.98 -15.54 8.99
CA PHE A 42 -4.68 -14.34 9.43
C PHE A 42 -5.47 -13.70 8.29
N HIS A 43 -4.88 -13.61 7.09
CA HIS A 43 -5.58 -13.12 5.90
C HIS A 43 -6.77 -13.99 5.52
N LEU A 44 -6.63 -15.32 5.58
CA LEU A 44 -7.72 -16.27 5.34
C LEU A 44 -8.83 -16.12 6.38
N LEU A 45 -8.47 -16.02 7.67
CA LEU A 45 -9.44 -15.79 8.75
C LEU A 45 -10.15 -14.43 8.60
N GLY A 46 -9.40 -13.37 8.27
CA GLY A 46 -9.92 -12.03 7.99
C GLY A 46 -10.91 -12.04 6.83
N GLY A 47 -10.52 -12.61 5.70
CA GLY A 47 -11.36 -12.78 4.52
C GLY A 47 -12.62 -13.59 4.82
N TYR A 48 -12.50 -14.70 5.56
CA TYR A 48 -13.65 -15.49 5.99
C TYR A 48 -14.61 -14.69 6.87
N CYS A 49 -14.09 -13.92 7.84
CA CYS A 49 -14.91 -13.06 8.70
C CYS A 49 -15.65 -11.99 7.88
N ILE A 50 -14.96 -11.36 6.92
CA ILE A 50 -15.55 -10.31 6.06
C ILE A 50 -16.66 -10.90 5.17
N LEU A 51 -16.42 -12.04 4.53
CA LEU A 51 -17.38 -12.64 3.60
C LEU A 51 -18.59 -13.25 4.32
N PHE A 52 -18.35 -13.97 5.42
CA PHE A 52 -19.36 -14.84 6.03
C PHE A 52 -19.87 -14.37 7.39
N LYS A 53 -19.17 -13.47 8.08
CA LYS A 53 -19.58 -12.96 9.41
C LYS A 53 -19.96 -11.48 9.40
N THR A 54 -19.82 -10.78 8.27
CA THR A 54 -20.35 -9.41 8.09
C THR A 54 -21.88 -9.44 7.97
N PRO A 55 -22.60 -8.73 8.87
CA PRO A 55 -24.05 -8.65 8.84
C PRO A 55 -24.61 -8.15 7.49
N VAL A 56 -25.81 -8.60 7.13
CA VAL A 56 -26.46 -8.30 5.83
C VAL A 56 -26.65 -6.80 5.59
N TYR A 57 -26.80 -6.00 6.64
CA TYR A 57 -26.91 -4.54 6.53
C TYR A 57 -25.55 -3.81 6.33
N MET A 58 -24.42 -4.53 6.34
CA MET A 58 -23.06 -4.04 6.05
C MET A 58 -22.49 -4.67 4.77
N THR A 59 -23.36 -5.15 3.88
CA THR A 59 -23.03 -5.93 2.67
C THR A 59 -22.22 -5.17 1.61
N PHE A 60 -22.35 -3.86 1.51
CA PHE A 60 -21.62 -3.04 0.53
C PHE A 60 -20.10 -3.00 0.76
N TYR A 61 -19.61 -3.53 1.88
CA TYR A 61 -18.20 -3.52 2.31
C TYR A 61 -17.52 -4.90 2.25
N ARG A 62 -18.13 -5.89 1.58
CA ARG A 62 -17.76 -7.32 1.67
C ARG A 62 -16.53 -7.74 0.87
N TRP A 63 -15.88 -6.86 0.12
CA TRP A 63 -14.73 -7.27 -0.70
C TRP A 63 -13.43 -7.17 0.13
N PRO A 64 -12.76 -8.29 0.45
CA PRO A 64 -11.50 -8.30 1.22
C PRO A 64 -10.33 -7.89 0.31
N LEU A 65 -10.38 -6.67 -0.22
CA LEU A 65 -9.43 -6.19 -1.23
C LEU A 65 -8.05 -5.92 -0.65
N SER A 66 -7.94 -5.60 0.64
CA SER A 66 -6.65 -5.35 1.30
C SER A 66 -5.77 -6.60 1.32
N CYS A 67 -6.32 -7.75 1.73
CA CYS A 67 -5.56 -9.01 1.82
C CYS A 67 -5.07 -9.51 0.46
N PHE A 68 -5.78 -9.16 -0.63
CA PHE A 68 -5.37 -9.53 -1.98
C PHE A 68 -4.10 -8.79 -2.41
N VAL A 69 -4.02 -7.49 -2.13
CA VAL A 69 -2.81 -6.69 -2.42
C VAL A 69 -1.61 -7.23 -1.68
N ASP A 70 -1.79 -7.61 -0.41
CA ASP A 70 -0.72 -8.15 0.42
C ASP A 70 -0.13 -9.42 -0.17
N ILE A 71 -0.98 -10.41 -0.49
CA ILE A 71 -0.56 -11.68 -1.09
C ILE A 71 0.05 -11.44 -2.48
N LEU A 72 -0.55 -10.53 -3.26
CA LEU A 72 -0.09 -10.21 -4.60
C LEU A 72 1.33 -9.64 -4.58
N ILE A 73 1.61 -8.66 -3.72
CA ILE A 73 2.92 -8.01 -3.67
C ILE A 73 3.95 -8.86 -2.92
N SER A 74 3.57 -9.59 -1.87
CA SER A 74 4.53 -10.30 -1.01
C SER A 74 4.88 -11.72 -1.45
N ALA A 75 4.03 -12.38 -2.25
CA ALA A 75 4.26 -13.76 -2.68
C ALA A 75 4.07 -14.01 -4.19
N LEU A 76 3.13 -13.33 -4.83
CA LEU A 76 2.88 -13.55 -6.26
C LEU A 76 3.84 -12.78 -7.15
N ILE A 77 4.08 -11.50 -6.87
CA ILE A 77 4.95 -10.62 -7.67
C ILE A 77 6.31 -10.44 -7.00
N THR A 78 6.36 -10.04 -5.73
CA THR A 78 7.58 -9.71 -4.96
C THR A 78 8.59 -8.92 -5.79
N PRO A 79 8.41 -7.60 -5.98
CA PRO A 79 9.26 -6.82 -6.88
C PRO A 79 10.63 -6.53 -6.26
N TYR A 80 11.71 -6.97 -6.92
CA TYR A 80 13.07 -6.49 -6.65
C TYR A 80 13.34 -5.27 -7.54
N LEU A 81 13.45 -4.09 -6.93
CA LEU A 81 13.56 -2.80 -7.62
C LEU A 81 15.00 -2.27 -7.52
N ILE A 82 15.51 -1.70 -8.62
CA ILE A 82 16.89 -1.22 -8.74
C ILE A 82 16.92 0.31 -8.89
N PHE A 83 16.47 1.05 -7.87
CA PHE A 83 16.50 2.52 -7.92
C PHE A 83 17.94 3.09 -7.88
N PRO A 84 18.21 4.24 -8.53
CA PRO A 84 17.25 5.12 -9.23
C PRO A 84 16.91 4.68 -10.66
N ALA A 85 17.56 3.64 -11.20
CA ALA A 85 17.09 3.06 -12.45
C ALA A 85 15.64 2.57 -12.26
N VAL A 86 14.76 2.95 -13.17
CA VAL A 86 13.37 2.47 -13.13
C VAL A 86 13.35 1.08 -13.76
N ALA A 87 14.05 0.16 -13.10
CA ALA A 87 14.33 -1.19 -13.56
C ALA A 87 14.25 -2.18 -12.39
N GLY A 88 14.06 -3.46 -12.71
CA GLY A 88 13.98 -4.51 -11.71
C GLY A 88 13.40 -5.80 -12.27
N PHE A 89 13.11 -6.74 -11.38
CA PHE A 89 12.50 -8.01 -11.75
C PHE A 89 11.67 -8.57 -10.59
N PRO A 90 10.56 -9.27 -10.87
CA PRO A 90 9.78 -9.95 -9.86
C PRO A 90 10.46 -11.25 -9.42
N VAL A 91 10.35 -11.60 -8.14
CA VAL A 91 10.85 -12.87 -7.56
C VAL A 91 9.74 -13.71 -6.90
N GLY A 92 8.48 -13.39 -7.22
CA GLY A 92 7.31 -14.14 -6.76
C GLY A 92 6.87 -15.28 -7.68
N LEU A 93 5.81 -15.97 -7.26
CA LEU A 93 5.25 -17.14 -7.97
C LEU A 93 4.88 -16.87 -9.44
N LEU A 94 4.37 -15.68 -9.77
CA LEU A 94 3.98 -15.35 -11.14
C LEU A 94 5.17 -15.29 -12.09
N HIS A 95 6.34 -14.88 -11.59
CA HIS A 95 7.58 -14.94 -12.36
C HIS A 95 7.99 -16.38 -12.65
N PHE A 96 7.90 -17.26 -11.65
CA PHE A 96 8.15 -18.70 -11.83
C PHE A 96 7.20 -19.34 -12.85
N LEU A 97 5.94 -18.90 -12.87
CA LEU A 97 4.93 -19.30 -13.86
C LEU A 97 5.09 -18.62 -15.23
N LYS A 98 6.18 -17.86 -15.44
CA LYS A 98 6.51 -17.16 -16.68
C LYS A 98 5.45 -16.14 -17.12
N VAL A 99 4.73 -15.54 -16.18
CA VAL A 99 3.83 -14.42 -16.48
C VAL A 99 4.67 -13.21 -16.92
N PRO A 100 4.34 -12.54 -18.04
CA PRO A 100 5.13 -11.41 -18.52
C PRO A 100 5.30 -10.30 -17.49
N ILE A 101 6.51 -9.77 -17.34
CA ILE A 101 6.85 -8.71 -16.36
C ILE A 101 5.94 -7.47 -16.50
N PRO A 102 5.61 -6.95 -17.71
CA PRO A 102 4.69 -5.82 -17.85
C PRO A 102 3.31 -6.08 -17.24
N VAL A 103 2.79 -7.30 -17.38
CA VAL A 103 1.50 -7.71 -16.80
C VAL A 103 1.58 -7.73 -15.28
N GLN A 104 2.68 -8.24 -14.71
CA GLN A 104 2.90 -8.22 -13.26
C GLN A 104 2.99 -6.78 -12.73
N ILE A 105 3.74 -5.90 -13.40
CA ILE A 105 3.84 -4.48 -13.04
C ILE A 105 2.44 -3.82 -13.06
N TRP A 106 1.68 -4.03 -14.12
CA TRP A 106 0.32 -3.47 -14.25
C TRP A 106 -0.62 -3.99 -13.14
N LEU A 107 -0.60 -5.29 -12.86
CA LEU A 107 -1.37 -5.90 -11.76
C LEU A 107 -0.99 -5.30 -10.40
N GLY A 108 0.32 -5.14 -10.14
CA GLY A 108 0.82 -4.51 -8.92
C GLY A 108 0.31 -3.09 -8.74
N ILE A 109 0.43 -2.25 -9.78
CA ILE A 109 -0.05 -0.86 -9.78
C ILE A 109 -1.57 -0.79 -9.53
N MET A 110 -2.35 -1.55 -10.30
CA MET A 110 -3.81 -1.55 -10.16
C MET A 110 -4.26 -2.02 -8.79
N SER A 111 -3.56 -3.00 -8.20
CA SER A 111 -3.87 -3.49 -6.86
C SER A 111 -3.68 -2.40 -5.79
N ILE A 112 -2.61 -1.60 -5.87
CA ILE A 112 -2.36 -0.48 -4.97
C ILE A 112 -3.44 0.61 -5.15
N TYR A 113 -3.82 0.91 -6.39
CA TYR A 113 -4.90 1.86 -6.67
C TYR A 113 -6.23 1.45 -6.06
N VAL A 114 -6.63 0.19 -6.23
CA VAL A 114 -7.86 -0.36 -5.66
C VAL A 114 -7.86 -0.23 -4.14
N MET A 115 -6.73 -0.49 -3.49
CA MET A 115 -6.57 -0.34 -2.05
C MET A 115 -6.70 1.13 -1.60
N ILE A 116 -6.02 2.07 -2.25
CA ILE A 116 -6.12 3.52 -1.94
C ILE A 116 -7.57 3.99 -2.12
N MET A 117 -8.21 3.61 -3.24
CA MET A 117 -9.62 3.93 -3.48
C MET A 117 -10.53 3.36 -2.40
N SER A 118 -10.31 2.13 -1.95
CA SER A 118 -11.08 1.52 -0.87
C SER A 118 -11.00 2.32 0.43
N MET A 119 -9.82 2.84 0.78
CA MET A 119 -9.65 3.69 1.97
C MET A 119 -10.40 5.02 1.82
N THR A 120 -10.28 5.67 0.67
CA THR A 120 -10.96 6.94 0.42
C THR A 120 -12.48 6.77 0.39
N ILE A 121 -12.98 5.67 -0.19
CA ILE A 121 -14.41 5.30 -0.17
C ILE A 121 -14.91 5.02 1.25
N LEU A 122 -14.10 4.40 2.11
CA LEU A 122 -14.46 4.18 3.52
C LEU A 122 -14.67 5.51 4.26
N LEU A 123 -13.77 6.47 4.06
CA LEU A 123 -13.87 7.82 4.63
C LEU A 123 -15.02 8.62 4.02
N GLU A 124 -15.22 8.57 2.71
CA GLU A 124 -16.33 9.22 2.02
C GLU A 124 -17.68 8.70 2.49
N ASN A 125 -17.83 7.38 2.64
CA ASN A 125 -19.06 6.78 3.18
C ASN A 125 -19.33 7.24 4.61
N ARG A 126 -18.28 7.33 5.45
CA ARG A 126 -18.38 7.85 6.81
C ARG A 126 -18.80 9.31 6.81
N HIS A 127 -18.16 10.14 6.00
CA HIS A 127 -18.49 11.55 5.77
C HIS A 127 -19.95 11.71 5.35
N ASN A 128 -20.44 10.87 4.44
CA ASN A 128 -21.79 10.93 3.90
C ASN A 128 -22.91 10.42 4.83
N SER A 129 -22.55 9.60 5.82
CA SER A 129 -23.52 9.06 6.79
C SER A 129 -23.85 10.01 7.95
N ILE A 130 -23.16 11.16 8.06
CA ILE A 130 -23.50 12.23 9.00
C ILE A 130 -24.62 13.09 8.36
N PRO A 131 -25.86 13.08 8.90
CA PRO A 131 -26.99 13.73 8.23
C PRO A 131 -26.82 15.25 8.08
N SER A 132 -26.23 15.90 9.08
CA SER A 132 -26.01 17.35 9.14
C SER A 132 -24.84 17.84 8.28
N ASN A 133 -24.14 16.95 7.59
CA ASN A 133 -23.00 17.32 6.78
C ASN A 133 -23.46 18.00 5.48
N LYS A 134 -22.99 19.23 5.24
CA LYS A 134 -23.32 19.99 4.03
C LYS A 134 -22.55 19.50 2.80
N PHE A 135 -21.34 18.98 2.99
CA PHE A 135 -20.44 18.56 1.91
C PHE A 135 -20.68 17.13 1.44
N ARG A 136 -21.91 16.62 1.59
CA ARG A 136 -22.23 15.23 1.27
C ARG A 136 -22.23 15.01 -0.24
N ILE A 137 -21.49 14.01 -0.67
CA ILE A 137 -21.58 13.48 -2.03
C ILE A 137 -22.79 12.55 -2.08
N SER A 138 -23.97 13.12 -2.32
CA SER A 138 -25.24 12.40 -2.28
C SER A 138 -25.82 12.20 -3.69
N GLY A 139 -26.64 11.16 -3.86
CA GLY A 139 -27.24 10.80 -5.14
C GLY A 139 -26.45 9.74 -5.91
N LYS A 140 -27.18 8.80 -6.53
CA LYS A 140 -26.60 7.65 -7.26
C LYS A 140 -25.73 8.10 -8.43
N VAL A 141 -26.18 9.12 -9.17
CA VAL A 141 -25.47 9.67 -10.33
C VAL A 141 -24.16 10.35 -9.93
N CYS A 142 -24.20 11.24 -8.93
CA CYS A 142 -23.01 11.95 -8.46
C CYS A 142 -21.94 10.97 -7.93
N LYS A 143 -22.34 9.96 -7.14
CA LYS A 143 -21.44 8.88 -6.70
C LYS A 143 -20.90 8.06 -7.87
N GLY A 144 -21.75 7.70 -8.82
CA GLY A 144 -21.34 6.98 -10.03
C GLY A 144 -20.26 7.73 -10.80
N ILE A 145 -20.49 9.01 -11.10
CA ILE A 145 -19.51 9.87 -11.78
C ILE A 145 -18.20 9.95 -10.98
N TYR A 146 -18.28 10.19 -9.66
CA TYR A 146 -17.12 10.29 -8.80
C TYR A 146 -16.26 9.01 -8.81
N TYR A 147 -16.86 7.83 -8.65
CA TYR A 147 -16.12 6.57 -8.68
C TYR A 147 -15.58 6.26 -10.09
N SER A 148 -16.36 6.53 -11.14
CA SER A 148 -15.93 6.31 -12.53
C SER A 148 -14.72 7.17 -12.91
N ILE A 149 -14.70 8.45 -12.54
CA ILE A 149 -13.56 9.34 -12.79
C ILE A 149 -12.30 8.78 -12.12
N ARG A 150 -12.40 8.30 -10.87
CA ARG A 150 -11.24 7.75 -10.16
C ARG A 150 -10.69 6.48 -10.81
N VAL A 151 -11.57 5.57 -11.22
CA VAL A 151 -11.18 4.35 -11.96
C VAL A 151 -10.52 4.73 -13.28
N LEU A 152 -11.08 5.69 -14.01
CA LEU A 152 -10.53 6.17 -15.26
C LEU A 152 -9.13 6.78 -15.08
N LEU A 153 -8.93 7.62 -14.05
CA LEU A 153 -7.63 8.21 -13.73
C LEU A 153 -6.59 7.13 -13.42
N ALA A 154 -6.94 6.12 -12.62
CA ALA A 154 -6.06 5.00 -12.32
C ALA A 154 -5.67 4.22 -13.60
N PHE A 155 -6.64 3.95 -14.47
CA PHE A 155 -6.41 3.24 -15.72
C PHE A 155 -5.50 4.05 -16.67
N VAL A 156 -5.82 5.33 -16.89
CA VAL A 156 -5.03 6.23 -17.75
C VAL A 156 -3.59 6.34 -17.24
N TYR A 157 -3.41 6.54 -15.93
CA TYR A 157 -2.08 6.60 -15.33
C TYR A 157 -1.32 5.27 -15.47
N SER A 158 -2.00 4.13 -15.28
CA SER A 158 -1.37 2.81 -15.45
C SER A 158 -0.89 2.55 -16.88
N LEU A 159 -1.60 3.09 -17.88
CA LEU A 159 -1.18 3.03 -19.29
C LEU A 159 -0.04 4.00 -19.57
N ALA A 160 -0.09 5.20 -18.97
CA ALA A 160 0.94 6.22 -19.15
C ALA A 160 2.33 5.66 -18.79
N ILE A 161 2.43 4.89 -17.71
CA ILE A 161 3.68 4.24 -17.26
C ILE A 161 4.40 3.46 -18.38
N PHE A 162 3.67 2.91 -19.36
CA PHE A 162 4.24 2.10 -20.44
C PHE A 162 4.46 2.88 -21.76
N LEU A 163 4.19 4.19 -21.82
CA LEU A 163 4.25 4.96 -23.08
C LEU A 163 5.67 5.07 -23.65
N PHE A 164 6.69 5.17 -22.79
CA PHE A 164 8.09 5.29 -23.18
C PHE A 164 8.89 4.05 -22.77
N LEU A 165 8.25 2.88 -22.92
CA LEU A 165 8.90 1.60 -22.69
C LEU A 165 9.98 1.37 -23.77
N PRO A 166 11.23 1.06 -23.41
CA PRO A 166 12.28 0.79 -24.39
C PRO A 166 11.99 -0.44 -25.24
N GLU A 167 12.04 -0.29 -26.58
CA GLU A 167 11.88 -1.40 -27.53
C GLU A 167 13.03 -2.41 -27.41
N ASP A 168 14.27 -1.93 -27.28
CA ASP A 168 15.45 -2.75 -27.04
C ASP A 168 15.88 -2.69 -25.58
N GLN A 169 15.52 -3.73 -24.83
CA GLN A 169 15.86 -3.88 -23.42
C GLN A 169 17.37 -4.07 -23.18
N GLN A 170 18.11 -4.67 -24.11
CA GLN A 170 19.56 -4.85 -23.95
C GLN A 170 20.30 -3.52 -24.12
N ALA A 171 19.91 -2.72 -25.12
CA ALA A 171 20.43 -1.37 -25.30
C ALA A 171 20.10 -0.47 -24.08
N ALA A 172 18.89 -0.60 -23.54
CA ALA A 172 18.47 0.13 -22.34
C ALA A 172 19.32 -0.20 -21.11
N LEU A 173 19.64 -1.48 -20.87
CA LEU A 173 20.53 -1.90 -19.79
C LEU A 173 21.94 -1.29 -19.94
N LEU A 174 22.49 -1.27 -21.16
CA LEU A 174 23.79 -0.64 -21.43
C LEU A 174 23.76 0.88 -21.23
N GLN A 175 22.64 1.53 -21.55
CA GLN A 175 22.45 2.96 -21.31
C GLN A 175 22.41 3.28 -19.81
N ILE A 176 21.72 2.45 -19.01
CA ILE A 176 21.73 2.57 -17.55
C ILE A 176 23.16 2.51 -17.00
N LEU A 177 24.01 1.60 -17.51
CA LEU A 177 25.40 1.45 -17.07
C LEU A 177 26.30 2.67 -17.35
N LYS A 178 25.87 3.60 -18.23
CA LYS A 178 26.56 4.89 -18.43
C LYS A 178 26.30 5.87 -17.30
N GLY A 179 25.08 5.87 -16.75
CA GLY A 179 24.70 6.72 -15.61
C GLY A 179 24.97 6.07 -14.25
N ILE A 180 24.86 4.75 -14.17
CA ILE A 180 25.01 3.95 -12.95
C ILE A 180 26.05 2.86 -13.23
N PRO A 181 27.36 3.12 -13.04
CA PRO A 181 28.40 2.18 -13.42
C PRO A 181 28.54 0.97 -12.49
N CYS A 182 28.01 1.07 -11.26
CA CYS A 182 28.15 0.02 -10.24
C CYS A 182 26.79 -0.43 -9.68
N PRO A 183 25.83 -0.94 -10.49
CA PRO A 183 24.55 -1.40 -9.97
C PRO A 183 24.71 -2.64 -9.07
N THR A 184 23.61 -3.17 -8.52
CA THR A 184 23.68 -4.44 -7.80
C THR A 184 24.15 -5.56 -8.73
N GLU A 185 24.83 -6.56 -8.19
CA GLU A 185 25.40 -7.64 -9.01
C GLU A 185 24.30 -8.41 -9.78
N GLU A 186 23.11 -8.45 -9.19
CA GLU A 186 21.90 -9.03 -9.76
C GLU A 186 21.45 -8.37 -11.06
N PHE A 187 21.86 -7.11 -11.30
CA PHE A 187 21.65 -6.44 -12.59
C PHE A 187 22.25 -7.23 -13.77
N PHE A 188 23.34 -7.96 -13.53
CA PHE A 188 24.05 -8.74 -14.54
C PHE A 188 23.72 -10.23 -14.50
N LYS A 189 23.34 -10.75 -13.32
CA LYS A 189 23.15 -12.18 -13.08
C LYS A 189 21.69 -12.63 -13.18
N ALA A 190 20.73 -11.73 -12.99
CA ALA A 190 19.32 -12.09 -13.09
C ALA A 190 18.94 -12.36 -14.56
N ASP A 191 18.13 -13.40 -14.77
CA ASP A 191 17.76 -13.86 -16.12
C ASP A 191 17.01 -12.81 -16.94
N GLN A 192 16.23 -11.94 -16.28
CA GLN A 192 15.34 -10.96 -16.94
C GLN A 192 15.18 -9.68 -16.11
N VAL A 193 16.23 -8.85 -16.05
CA VAL A 193 16.07 -7.45 -15.60
C VAL A 193 15.23 -6.71 -16.63
N PHE A 194 14.14 -6.10 -16.17
CA PHE A 194 13.24 -5.31 -17.01
C PHE A 194 13.45 -3.83 -16.75
N VAL A 195 13.68 -3.06 -17.82
CA VAL A 195 13.82 -1.61 -17.80
C VAL A 195 12.50 -0.98 -18.22
N LEU A 196 11.86 -0.26 -17.30
CA LEU A 196 10.57 0.38 -17.53
C LEU A 196 10.69 1.67 -18.35
N CYS A 197 11.70 2.48 -18.07
CA CYS A 197 11.98 3.71 -18.80
C CYS A 197 13.43 4.14 -18.61
N ILE A 198 14.00 4.80 -19.63
CA ILE A 198 15.36 5.37 -19.63
C ILE A 198 15.38 6.89 -19.90
N ASP A 199 14.24 7.48 -20.28
CA ASP A 199 14.12 8.91 -20.51
C ASP A 199 13.98 9.63 -19.17
N GLU A 200 15.02 10.36 -18.76
CA GLU A 200 15.06 11.06 -17.47
C GLU A 200 13.97 12.13 -17.34
N ASN A 201 13.63 12.83 -18.43
CA ASN A 201 12.57 13.83 -18.40
C ASN A 201 11.21 13.15 -18.17
N TYR A 202 10.97 12.02 -18.83
CA TYR A 202 9.75 11.27 -18.66
C TYR A 202 9.65 10.62 -17.27
N ILE A 203 10.76 10.07 -16.75
CA ILE A 203 10.85 9.52 -15.39
C ILE A 203 10.52 10.60 -14.35
N ASN A 204 11.15 11.78 -14.46
CA ASN A 204 10.89 12.90 -13.54
C ASN A 204 9.47 13.44 -13.66
N PHE A 205 8.94 13.53 -14.89
CA PHE A 205 7.55 13.89 -15.14
C PHE A 205 6.59 12.91 -14.44
N LEU A 206 6.77 11.60 -14.65
CA LEU A 206 5.96 10.56 -14.04
C LEU A 206 6.06 10.59 -12.51
N ALA A 207 7.25 10.75 -11.95
CA ALA A 207 7.47 10.90 -10.52
C ALA A 207 6.71 12.11 -9.95
N GLY A 208 6.75 13.25 -10.65
CA GLY A 208 6.00 14.46 -10.31
C GLY A 208 4.48 14.25 -10.35
N VAL A 209 3.96 13.64 -11.42
CA VAL A 209 2.54 13.27 -11.52
C VAL A 209 2.12 12.34 -10.39
N THR A 210 2.95 11.34 -10.07
CA THR A 210 2.69 10.41 -8.95
C THR A 210 2.63 11.15 -7.62
N ALA A 211 3.60 12.03 -7.35
CA ALA A 211 3.66 12.81 -6.12
C ALA A 211 2.44 13.74 -5.96
N LEU A 212 2.02 14.40 -7.05
CA LEU A 212 0.80 15.22 -7.06
C LEU A 212 -0.46 14.38 -6.83
N GLY A 213 -0.55 13.20 -7.45
CA GLY A 213 -1.65 12.25 -7.24
C GLY A 213 -1.76 11.78 -5.79
N VAL A 214 -0.63 11.41 -5.18
CA VAL A 214 -0.57 11.03 -3.76
C VAL A 214 -0.95 12.20 -2.85
N LEU A 215 -0.45 13.41 -3.14
CA LEU A 215 -0.81 14.62 -2.38
C LEU A 215 -2.32 14.90 -2.47
N PHE A 216 -2.91 14.76 -3.66
CA PHE A 216 -4.35 14.91 -3.86
C PHE A 216 -5.15 13.89 -3.03
N GLU A 217 -4.76 12.61 -3.06
CA GLU A 217 -5.42 11.56 -2.26
C GLU A 217 -5.30 11.81 -0.76
N CYS A 218 -4.11 12.16 -0.27
CA CYS A 218 -3.91 12.53 1.13
C CYS A 218 -4.76 13.74 1.53
N SER A 219 -4.80 14.78 0.70
CA SER A 219 -5.61 15.98 0.95
C SER A 219 -7.10 15.65 1.00
N GLN A 220 -7.56 14.76 0.13
CA GLN A 220 -8.94 14.31 0.12
C GLN A 220 -9.31 13.50 1.36
N MET A 221 -8.45 12.55 1.77
CA MET A 221 -8.64 11.79 3.00
C MET A 221 -8.69 12.73 4.22
N LEU A 222 -7.76 13.70 4.29
CA LEU A 222 -7.72 14.71 5.34
C LEU A 222 -8.98 15.59 5.35
N PHE A 223 -9.50 15.98 4.18
CA PHE A 223 -10.74 16.72 4.08
C PHE A 223 -11.93 15.95 4.69
N PHE A 224 -12.13 14.68 4.30
CA PHE A 224 -13.21 13.86 4.87
C PHE A 224 -13.05 13.65 6.38
N MET A 225 -11.81 13.44 6.83
CA MET A 225 -11.48 13.29 8.24
C MET A 225 -11.77 14.56 9.04
N PHE A 226 -11.39 15.71 8.50
CA PHE A 226 -11.65 17.01 9.10
C PHE A 226 -13.16 17.28 9.22
N CYS A 227 -13.92 17.08 8.13
CA CYS A 227 -15.37 17.23 8.15
C CYS A 227 -16.03 16.29 9.17
N CYS A 228 -15.65 15.00 9.18
CA CYS A 228 -16.16 14.05 10.17
C CYS A 228 -15.89 14.51 11.60
N SER A 229 -14.66 14.95 11.87
CA SER A 229 -14.26 15.44 13.20
C SER A 229 -15.04 16.69 13.60
N TYR A 230 -15.17 17.66 12.70
CA TYR A 230 -15.95 18.87 12.93
C TYR A 230 -17.39 18.55 13.33
N TYR A 231 -18.09 17.73 12.55
CA TYR A 231 -19.48 17.40 12.86
C TYR A 231 -19.62 16.52 14.11
N LEU A 232 -18.73 15.56 14.33
CA LEU A 232 -18.81 14.65 15.47
C LEU A 232 -18.45 15.32 16.81
N PHE A 233 -17.53 16.28 16.82
CA PHE A 233 -17.02 16.88 18.06
C PHE A 233 -17.57 18.30 18.32
N PHE A 234 -17.82 19.09 17.28
CA PHE A 234 -18.15 20.51 17.42
C PHE A 234 -19.58 20.87 17.00
N SER A 235 -20.17 20.14 16.05
CA SER A 235 -21.56 20.41 15.65
C SER A 235 -22.56 19.85 16.67
N ILE A 236 -23.29 20.73 17.35
CA ILE A 236 -24.26 20.38 18.41
C ILE A 236 -25.61 19.94 17.80
N HIS A 237 -25.98 20.47 16.63
CA HIS A 237 -27.33 20.34 16.06
C HIS A 237 -27.57 19.10 15.19
N GLY A 238 -26.54 18.26 14.97
CA GLY A 238 -26.61 17.18 13.97
C GLY A 238 -27.03 15.79 14.48
N PHE A 239 -27.17 15.58 15.78
CA PHE A 239 -27.40 14.24 16.35
C PHE A 239 -28.68 14.15 17.18
N THR A 240 -29.50 13.14 16.87
CA THR A 240 -30.76 12.84 17.58
C THR A 240 -30.55 12.44 19.05
N SER A 241 -29.40 11.86 19.43
CA SER A 241 -29.10 11.51 20.82
C SER A 241 -27.59 11.46 21.16
N LYS A 242 -27.24 11.71 22.43
CA LYS A 242 -25.86 11.55 22.97
C LYS A 242 -25.33 10.12 22.78
N LYS A 243 -26.20 9.12 22.91
CA LYS A 243 -25.87 7.70 22.71
C LYS A 243 -25.47 7.42 21.25
N THR A 244 -26.25 7.94 20.29
CA THR A 244 -25.92 7.83 18.87
C THR A 244 -24.58 8.48 18.57
N ARG A 245 -24.35 9.70 19.07
CA ARG A 245 -23.08 10.41 18.88
C ARG A 245 -21.87 9.61 19.40
N LYS A 246 -21.95 9.03 20.60
CA LYS A 246 -20.88 8.19 21.16
C LYS A 246 -20.57 6.96 20.28
N LEU A 247 -21.60 6.33 19.70
CA LEU A 247 -21.42 5.21 18.78
C LEU A 247 -20.74 5.66 17.48
N GLN A 248 -21.13 6.80 16.93
CA GLN A 248 -20.55 7.36 15.70
C GLN A 248 -19.08 7.76 15.90
N ILE A 249 -18.72 8.32 17.06
CA ILE A 249 -17.32 8.62 17.43
C ILE A 249 -16.48 7.35 17.52
N ALA A 250 -16.96 6.30 18.20
CA ALA A 250 -16.25 5.03 18.30
C ALA A 250 -16.05 4.37 16.92
N PHE A 251 -17.07 4.41 16.08
CA PHE A 251 -16.98 3.92 14.70
C PHE A 251 -16.02 4.75 13.85
N PHE A 252 -16.06 6.09 13.97
CA PHE A 252 -15.10 6.95 13.28
C PHE A 252 -13.67 6.63 13.68
N GLY A 253 -13.37 6.53 14.99
CA GLY A 253 -12.04 6.13 15.47
C GLY A 253 -11.55 4.79 14.91
N SER A 254 -12.47 3.83 14.71
CA SER A 254 -12.11 2.56 14.07
C SER A 254 -11.71 2.69 12.59
N ILE A 255 -12.31 3.64 11.86
CA ILE A 255 -11.97 3.94 10.47
C ILE A 255 -10.64 4.68 10.41
N ILE A 256 -10.40 5.66 11.29
CA ILE A 256 -9.10 6.35 11.39
C ILE A 256 -7.99 5.31 11.52
N LEU A 257 -8.12 4.40 12.49
CA LEU A 257 -7.10 3.38 12.73
C LEU A 257 -6.90 2.46 11.52
N GLN A 258 -7.97 2.07 10.82
CA GLN A 258 -7.88 1.26 9.60
C GLN A 258 -7.19 1.97 8.43
N VAL A 259 -7.39 3.28 8.27
CA VAL A 259 -6.75 4.07 7.20
C VAL A 259 -5.32 4.44 7.56
N SER A 260 -5.05 4.77 8.83
CA SER A 260 -3.72 5.16 9.29
C SER A 260 -2.70 4.05 9.13
N ILE A 261 -3.07 2.78 9.32
CA ILE A 261 -2.13 1.65 9.22
C ILE A 261 -1.50 1.58 7.82
N PRO A 262 -2.26 1.37 6.71
CA PRO A 262 -1.68 1.38 5.38
C PRO A 262 -0.90 2.65 5.05
N VAL A 263 -1.40 3.84 5.45
CA VAL A 263 -0.69 5.10 5.22
C VAL A 263 0.68 5.12 5.91
N MET A 264 0.77 4.68 7.17
CA MET A 264 2.03 4.63 7.92
C MET A 264 3.07 3.71 7.28
N PHE A 265 2.64 2.63 6.62
CA PHE A 265 3.57 1.69 5.99
C PHE A 265 3.92 2.06 4.54
N LEU A 266 2.96 2.56 3.77
CA LEU A 266 3.13 2.81 2.33
C LEU A 266 3.73 4.19 2.03
N LEU A 267 3.33 5.23 2.77
CA LEU A 267 3.77 6.60 2.50
C LEU A 267 5.30 6.77 2.68
N PRO A 268 5.94 6.23 3.74
CA PRO A 268 7.40 6.27 3.86
C PRO A 268 8.12 5.61 2.70
N SER A 269 7.66 4.42 2.30
CA SER A 269 8.24 3.67 1.18
C SER A 269 8.11 4.45 -0.13
N PHE A 270 6.96 5.07 -0.37
CA PHE A 270 6.73 5.93 -1.52
C PHE A 270 7.65 7.16 -1.54
N VAL A 271 7.74 7.88 -0.41
CA VAL A 271 8.61 9.06 -0.29
C VAL A 271 10.07 8.70 -0.55
N PHE A 272 10.53 7.57 -0.02
CA PHE A 272 11.88 7.06 -0.30
C PHE A 272 12.11 6.81 -1.80
N MET A 273 11.17 6.17 -2.49
CA MET A 273 11.30 5.89 -3.93
C MET A 273 11.34 7.19 -4.75
N VAL A 274 10.46 8.16 -4.47
CA VAL A 274 10.44 9.45 -5.17
C VAL A 274 11.73 10.23 -4.95
N ILE A 275 12.23 10.30 -3.70
CA ILE A 275 13.51 10.95 -3.39
C ILE A 275 14.66 10.25 -4.13
N SER A 276 14.66 8.92 -4.17
CA SER A 276 15.71 8.16 -4.87
C SER A 276 15.75 8.51 -6.36
N VAL A 277 14.60 8.62 -7.01
CA VAL A 277 14.48 9.00 -8.43
C VAL A 277 14.86 10.46 -8.67
N VAL A 278 14.24 11.42 -7.96
CA VAL A 278 14.39 12.86 -8.22
C VAL A 278 15.82 13.34 -8.01
N PHE A 279 16.51 12.81 -7.01
CA PHE A 279 17.87 13.23 -6.70
C PHE A 279 18.94 12.36 -7.38
N GLY A 280 18.56 11.30 -8.11
CA GLY A 280 19.49 10.43 -8.82
C GLY A 280 20.58 9.80 -7.95
N TYR A 281 20.34 9.62 -6.64
CA TYR A 281 21.36 9.15 -5.71
C TYR A 281 21.69 7.67 -5.98
N TYR A 282 22.97 7.32 -6.18
CA TYR A 282 23.47 5.94 -6.17
C TYR A 282 24.97 5.88 -5.79
N ASN A 283 25.33 5.17 -4.72
CA ASN A 283 26.69 4.70 -4.43
C ASN A 283 26.62 3.41 -3.56
N GLN A 284 27.62 2.52 -3.61
CA GLN A 284 27.56 1.16 -3.06
C GLN A 284 28.67 0.83 -2.05
N ASP A 285 29.22 1.81 -1.33
CA ASP A 285 30.32 1.53 -0.38
C ASP A 285 29.83 1.10 1.00
N ASN A 286 30.57 0.25 1.71
CA ASN A 286 30.06 -0.51 2.87
C ASN A 286 30.73 -0.10 4.20
N HIS A 287 29.96 0.45 5.17
CA HIS A 287 30.34 0.55 6.59
C HIS A 287 29.06 0.45 7.43
N LEU A 288 29.12 -0.32 8.52
CA LEU A 288 27.99 -0.69 9.37
C LEU A 288 27.41 0.54 10.09
N ILE A 289 26.11 0.78 9.89
CA ILE A 289 25.27 1.58 10.79
C ILE A 289 23.96 0.82 10.95
N ASP A 290 23.52 0.67 12.19
CA ASP A 290 22.36 -0.09 12.66
C ASP A 290 21.08 0.21 11.88
N LEU A 291 20.56 -0.80 11.17
CA LEU A 291 19.29 -0.74 10.44
C LEU A 291 18.09 -0.41 11.35
N THR A 292 18.15 -0.73 12.64
CA THR A 292 17.13 -0.38 13.65
C THR A 292 17.17 1.09 14.06
N ARG A 293 18.33 1.75 13.98
CA ARG A 293 18.46 3.19 14.25
C ARG A 293 17.95 4.04 13.08
N CYS A 294 18.08 3.59 11.83
CA CYS A 294 17.57 4.32 10.67
C CYS A 294 16.05 4.56 10.69
N PHE A 295 15.25 3.68 11.30
CA PHE A 295 13.79 3.83 11.30
C PHE A 295 13.27 4.75 12.42
N ILE A 296 13.85 4.63 13.63
CA ILE A 296 13.58 5.58 14.73
C ILE A 296 14.13 6.96 14.38
N LEU A 297 15.29 7.03 13.70
CA LEU A 297 15.86 8.28 13.19
C LEU A 297 15.16 8.79 11.94
N TYR A 298 14.52 7.98 11.09
CA TYR A 298 13.70 8.48 9.98
C TYR A 298 12.42 9.19 10.49
N ILE A 299 11.84 8.68 11.58
CA ILE A 299 10.73 9.35 12.27
C ILE A 299 11.21 10.58 13.07
N LEU A 300 12.41 10.52 13.69
CA LEU A 300 12.98 11.62 14.48
C LEU A 300 13.76 12.68 13.67
N SER A 301 14.26 12.39 12.47
CA SER A 301 15.08 13.31 11.66
C SER A 301 14.26 14.42 11.00
N ARG A 302 12.93 14.36 11.10
CA ARG A 302 12.05 15.50 10.82
C ARG A 302 12.04 16.53 11.95
N CYS A 303 12.61 16.24 13.13
CA CYS A 303 12.67 17.15 14.27
C CYS A 303 14.07 17.69 14.58
N LEU A 304 15.14 17.11 14.05
CA LEU A 304 16.52 17.56 14.30
C LEU A 304 17.37 17.38 13.03
N ASP A 305 17.87 18.49 12.49
CA ASP A 305 18.85 18.59 11.39
C ASP A 305 20.22 17.99 11.80
N VAL A 306 20.27 16.68 12.03
CA VAL A 306 21.47 16.00 12.48
C VAL A 306 21.59 14.67 11.75
N PHE A 307 21.97 14.64 10.47
CA PHE A 307 22.72 13.53 9.87
C PHE A 307 23.30 13.92 8.49
N PRO A 308 24.60 13.69 8.21
CA PRO A 308 25.19 14.04 6.93
C PRO A 308 24.73 13.11 5.79
N ILE A 309 24.27 13.73 4.70
CA ILE A 309 23.75 13.13 3.46
C ILE A 309 24.73 12.13 2.80
N SER A 310 26.01 12.12 3.19
CA SER A 310 27.04 11.20 2.66
C SER A 310 26.87 9.73 3.05
N GLU A 311 26.24 9.42 4.19
CA GLU A 311 26.04 8.03 4.65
C GLU A 311 24.83 7.34 3.98
N TRP A 312 23.80 8.11 3.60
CA TRP A 312 22.63 7.61 2.85
C TRP A 312 22.98 7.09 1.46
N LYS A 313 24.05 7.64 0.86
CA LYS A 313 24.45 7.38 -0.52
C LYS A 313 24.82 5.94 -0.80
N ARG A 314 25.03 5.10 0.22
CA ARG A 314 25.84 3.87 0.18
C ARG A 314 25.06 2.53 0.16
N LYS A 315 23.75 2.52 0.43
CA LYS A 315 22.95 1.28 0.67
C LYS A 315 21.55 1.28 0.04
N ILE A 316 21.41 1.85 -1.14
CA ILE A 316 20.08 2.06 -1.78
C ILE A 316 19.35 0.75 -2.07
N SER A 317 20.06 -0.30 -2.48
CA SER A 317 19.45 -1.62 -2.68
C SER A 317 18.84 -2.19 -1.39
N ALA A 318 19.59 -2.18 -0.27
CA ALA A 318 19.06 -2.63 1.02
C ALA A 318 17.87 -1.78 1.48
N LEU A 319 17.94 -0.46 1.31
CA LEU A 319 16.85 0.45 1.67
C LEU A 319 15.61 0.24 0.80
N THR A 320 15.79 -0.06 -0.49
CA THR A 320 14.70 -0.37 -1.42
C THR A 320 14.03 -1.69 -1.03
N ASN A 321 14.80 -2.74 -0.80
CA ASN A 321 14.27 -4.03 -0.34
C ASN A 321 13.59 -3.89 1.02
N PHE A 322 14.17 -3.13 1.94
CA PHE A 322 13.54 -2.82 3.21
C PHE A 322 12.23 -2.04 3.03
N ALA A 323 12.16 -1.07 2.12
CA ALA A 323 10.94 -0.31 1.84
C ALA A 323 9.82 -1.21 1.28
N VAL A 324 10.16 -2.17 0.42
CA VAL A 324 9.23 -3.19 -0.09
C VAL A 324 8.74 -4.10 1.04
N LEU A 325 9.65 -4.61 1.88
CA LEU A 325 9.30 -5.44 3.04
C LEU A 325 8.45 -4.68 4.05
N HIS A 326 8.82 -3.45 4.36
CA HIS A 326 8.07 -2.56 5.25
C HIS A 326 6.67 -2.33 4.72
N ALA A 327 6.53 -1.99 3.43
CA ALA A 327 5.23 -1.84 2.79
C ALA A 327 4.40 -3.13 2.92
N SER A 328 4.99 -4.32 2.76
CA SER A 328 4.27 -5.59 2.84
C SER A 328 3.68 -5.92 4.23
N LEU A 329 4.18 -5.31 5.31
CA LEU A 329 3.70 -5.56 6.67
C LEU A 329 2.36 -4.88 7.00
N HIS A 330 1.94 -3.90 6.20
CA HIS A 330 0.72 -3.14 6.45
C HIS A 330 -0.53 -4.03 6.50
N GLY A 331 -0.57 -5.05 5.65
CA GLY A 331 -1.65 -6.01 5.52
C GLY A 331 -1.94 -6.81 6.77
N PHE A 332 -0.86 -7.27 7.42
CA PHE A 332 -0.95 -7.99 8.67
C PHE A 332 -1.61 -7.16 9.75
N LEU A 333 -1.06 -5.96 9.99
CA LEU A 333 -1.53 -5.10 11.06
C LEU A 333 -2.97 -4.66 10.78
N SER A 334 -3.28 -4.32 9.52
CA SER A 334 -4.64 -4.02 9.07
C SER A 334 -5.60 -5.17 9.37
N THR A 335 -5.23 -6.40 9.03
CA THR A 335 -6.06 -7.60 9.21
C THR A 335 -6.30 -7.89 10.70
N ILE A 336 -5.25 -7.86 11.53
CA ILE A 336 -5.37 -8.03 12.98
C ILE A 336 -6.31 -6.98 13.57
N VAL A 337 -6.11 -5.72 13.20
CA VAL A 337 -6.89 -4.60 13.71
C VAL A 337 -8.36 -4.74 13.34
N VAL A 338 -8.67 -5.13 12.10
CA VAL A 338 -10.05 -5.43 11.67
C VAL A 338 -10.66 -6.55 12.51
N LEU A 339 -9.95 -7.66 12.71
CA LEU A 339 -10.44 -8.80 13.52
C LEU A 339 -10.70 -8.40 14.98
N ILE A 340 -9.85 -7.54 15.56
CA ILE A 340 -9.97 -7.07 16.95
C ILE A 340 -11.06 -6.02 17.10
N ILE A 341 -11.22 -5.09 16.16
CA ILE A 341 -12.13 -3.94 16.31
C ILE A 341 -13.59 -4.30 16.08
N HIS A 342 -13.87 -5.20 15.14
CA HIS A 342 -15.25 -5.49 14.75
C HIS A 342 -15.89 -6.50 15.70
N LYS A 343 -16.95 -6.07 16.38
CA LYS A 343 -17.72 -6.89 17.32
C LYS A 343 -18.17 -8.26 16.75
N PRO A 344 -18.71 -8.38 15.52
CA PRO A 344 -19.10 -9.69 14.99
C PRO A 344 -17.90 -10.64 14.86
N TYR A 345 -16.73 -10.11 14.45
CA TYR A 345 -15.52 -10.92 14.27
C TYR A 345 -14.96 -11.38 15.61
N ARG A 346 -14.88 -10.49 16.61
CA ARG A 346 -14.52 -10.89 17.98
C ARG A 346 -15.44 -11.98 18.54
N LYS A 347 -16.75 -11.89 18.30
CA LYS A 347 -17.71 -12.90 18.78
C LYS A 347 -17.45 -14.25 18.11
N PHE A 348 -17.16 -14.25 16.81
CA PHE A 348 -16.79 -15.45 16.08
C PHE A 348 -15.45 -16.03 16.57
N ILE A 349 -14.40 -15.21 16.72
CA ILE A 349 -13.10 -15.68 17.21
C ILE A 349 -13.22 -16.28 18.62
N ARG A 350 -13.95 -15.62 19.53
CA ARG A 350 -14.20 -16.14 20.88
C ARG A 350 -14.99 -17.46 20.88
N SER A 351 -15.74 -17.76 19.82
CA SER A 351 -16.47 -19.03 19.72
C SER A 351 -15.54 -20.24 19.59
N PHE A 352 -14.30 -20.06 19.09
CA PHE A 352 -13.29 -21.12 19.04
C PHE A 352 -12.67 -21.45 20.41
N PHE A 353 -12.71 -20.52 21.37
CA PHE A 353 -12.06 -20.67 22.67
C PHE A 353 -13.04 -20.96 23.84
N GLY A 354 -14.35 -21.02 23.60
CA GLY A 354 -15.40 -21.28 24.61
C GLY A 354 -15.63 -20.11 25.59
N LYS A 355 -16.83 -19.76 26.08
CA LYS A 355 -18.14 -20.41 26.12
C LYS A 355 -19.12 -19.86 25.07
N SER A 356 -19.87 -20.78 24.48
CA SER A 356 -21.14 -20.50 23.78
C SER A 356 -22.09 -19.75 24.70
N SER A 357 -22.32 -18.46 24.47
CA SER A 357 -23.59 -17.81 24.82
C SER A 357 -24.51 -17.85 23.60
N VAL A 358 -24.83 -19.07 23.17
CA VAL A 358 -25.90 -19.36 22.19
C VAL A 358 -27.27 -18.86 22.70
N VAL A 359 -27.40 -18.58 24.00
CA VAL A 359 -28.64 -18.04 24.60
C VAL A 359 -28.88 -16.55 24.29
N ASP A 360 -27.88 -15.77 23.87
CA ASP A 360 -28.05 -14.33 23.64
C ASP A 360 -28.44 -13.97 22.19
N PHE A 361 -28.53 -14.97 21.28
CA PHE A 361 -28.87 -14.75 19.88
C PHE A 361 -30.38 -14.64 19.64
N GLN A 362 -31.21 -15.31 20.44
CA GLN A 362 -32.67 -15.23 20.33
C GLN A 362 -33.32 -14.26 21.31
N LYS A 363 -32.74 -13.98 22.49
CA LYS A 363 -33.40 -13.05 23.45
C LYS A 363 -33.27 -11.56 23.07
N LYS A 364 -32.42 -11.23 22.08
CA LYS A 364 -32.28 -9.87 21.50
C LYS A 364 -33.09 -9.64 20.23
N SER A 365 -33.79 -10.64 19.69
CA SER A 365 -34.68 -10.43 18.54
C SER A 365 -35.93 -9.60 18.90
N GLY A 366 -36.22 -9.43 20.20
CA GLY A 366 -37.24 -8.52 20.70
C GLY A 366 -36.76 -7.08 20.97
N ILE A 367 -35.48 -6.75 20.74
CA ILE A 367 -35.00 -5.36 20.85
C ILE A 367 -34.94 -4.76 19.44
N ASP A 368 -35.95 -3.94 19.16
CA ASP A 368 -36.14 -3.04 18.02
C ASP A 368 -34.89 -2.85 17.13
N THR A 369 -34.81 -3.69 16.11
CA THR A 369 -33.73 -3.76 15.11
C THR A 369 -33.69 -2.55 14.17
N ARG A 370 -34.61 -1.58 14.31
CA ARG A 370 -34.49 -0.25 13.70
C ARG A 370 -33.31 0.59 14.22
N ARG A 371 -32.66 0.19 15.32
CA ARG A 371 -31.55 0.94 15.95
C ARG A 371 -30.14 0.60 15.49
N MET A 372 -29.94 -0.32 14.53
CA MET A 372 -28.61 -0.69 14.03
C MET A 372 -28.37 -0.40 12.55
N SER A 373 -29.33 0.17 11.82
CA SER A 373 -29.09 0.79 10.52
C SER A 373 -28.66 2.25 10.70
N VAL A 374 -27.38 2.54 10.43
CA VAL A 374 -26.86 3.92 10.30
C VAL A 374 -27.06 4.45 8.87
N PHE A 375 -27.60 3.63 7.95
CA PHE A 375 -28.04 4.06 6.63
C PHE A 375 -29.55 4.29 6.65
N PRO A 376 -30.05 5.41 6.09
CA PRO A 376 -31.48 5.62 5.97
C PRO A 376 -32.05 4.52 5.08
N THR A 377 -32.96 3.73 5.63
CA THR A 377 -33.90 2.94 4.85
C THR A 377 -34.65 3.90 3.95
N HIS A 378 -34.70 3.59 2.66
CA HIS A 378 -35.53 4.27 1.66
C HIS A 378 -36.89 4.62 2.26
N ILE A 379 -37.18 5.92 2.37
CA ILE A 379 -38.58 6.38 2.44
C ILE A 379 -39.02 6.45 0.99
N THR A 380 -39.86 5.49 0.61
CA THR A 380 -40.68 5.52 -0.59
C THR A 380 -41.67 6.66 -0.48
N SER A 381 -41.50 7.67 -1.32
CA SER A 381 -42.54 8.37 -2.11
C SER A 381 -41.86 9.45 -2.91
#